data_AF-A0A521IIP8-F1
#
_entry.id   AF-A0A521IIP8-F1
#
_cell.length_a   1.000
_cell.length_b   1.000
_cell.length_c   1.000
_cell.angle_alpha   90.00
_cell.angle_beta   90.00
_cell.angle_gamma   90.00
#
_symmetry.space_group_name_H-M   'P 1'
#
loop_
_entity.id
_entity.type
_entity.pdbx_description
1 polymer ?
#
loop_
_entity_poly.entity_id
_entity_poly.type
_entity_poly.pdbx_seq_one_letter_code
_entity_poly.pdbx_strand_id
1 'polypeptide(L)'
;MKKFLVITLSILLVGALFISCGGKKEAPAAAAPAAAPAAPAPAAPAAPAPAAPAAPAPAPAKPVAAAPVDEVVFRLTNGAEPESLDPALVQGVPEHRIYMAIFEGLVAMDPKTGNAIPGVAESWTSNEDGT
;
A
#
# COMPACT_ATOMS: atom_id res chain seq x y z
N MET A 1 36.22 24.02 -30.64
CA MET A 1 36.20 24.52 -29.24
C MET A 1 34.81 24.47 -28.61
N LYS A 2 33.75 25.05 -29.22
CA LYS A 2 32.37 25.00 -28.70
C LYS A 2 31.85 23.57 -28.44
N LYS A 3 32.13 22.63 -29.36
CA LYS A 3 31.69 21.22 -29.26
C LYS A 3 32.35 20.46 -28.09
N PHE A 4 33.63 20.76 -27.81
CA PHE A 4 34.34 20.19 -26.67
C PHE A 4 33.80 20.74 -25.34
N LEU A 5 33.56 22.06 -25.26
CA LEU A 5 32.97 22.69 -24.08
C LEU A 5 31.59 22.11 -23.72
N VAL A 6 30.74 21.87 -24.73
CA VAL A 6 29.39 21.30 -24.53
C VAL A 6 29.47 19.85 -24.05
N ILE A 7 30.38 19.03 -24.60
CA ILE A 7 30.54 17.63 -24.16
C ILE A 7 31.10 17.57 -22.74
N THR A 8 32.07 18.40 -22.39
CA THR A 8 32.62 18.44 -21.03
C THR A 8 31.58 18.93 -20.01
N LEU A 9 30.73 19.91 -20.38
CA LEU A 9 29.65 20.39 -19.53
C LEU A 9 28.56 19.33 -19.33
N SER A 10 28.18 18.59 -20.38
CA SER A 10 27.20 17.50 -20.27
C SER A 10 27.71 16.33 -19.41
N ILE A 11 29.00 15.97 -19.51
CA ILE A 11 29.61 14.93 -18.68
C ILE A 11 29.65 15.37 -17.21
N LEU A 12 29.96 16.64 -16.93
CA LEU A 12 29.91 17.22 -15.59
C LEU A 12 28.50 17.19 -15.00
N LEU A 13 27.49 17.55 -15.81
CA LEU A 13 26.09 17.60 -15.37
C LEU A 13 25.51 16.22 -15.08
N VAL A 14 25.84 15.23 -15.91
CA VAL A 14 25.43 13.83 -15.72
C VAL A 14 26.21 13.18 -14.57
N GLY A 15 27.51 13.47 -14.43
CA GLY A 15 28.34 12.98 -13.32
C GLY A 15 27.88 13.47 -11.95
N ALA A 16 27.43 14.73 -11.85
CA ALA A 16 26.86 15.29 -10.62
C ALA A 16 25.55 14.61 -10.20
N LEU A 17 24.76 14.12 -11.17
CA LEU A 17 23.50 13.40 -10.92
C LEU A 17 23.74 12.04 -10.25
N PHE A 18 24.84 11.34 -10.58
CA PHE A 18 25.18 10.04 -9.98
C PHE A 18 25.74 10.15 -8.55
N ILE A 19 26.34 11.29 -8.18
CA ILE A 19 26.87 11.51 -6.83
C ILE A 19 25.74 11.83 -5.82
N SER A 20 24.59 12.32 -6.30
CA SER A 20 23.48 12.75 -5.43
C SER A 20 22.61 11.61 -4.87
N CYS A 21 22.75 10.37 -5.33
CA CYS A 21 22.04 9.20 -4.76
C CYS A 21 22.95 8.23 -3.99
N GLY A 22 24.23 8.56 -3.81
CA GLY A 22 25.26 7.65 -3.28
C GLY A 22 25.61 7.82 -1.80
N GLY A 23 24.65 8.16 -0.95
CA GLY A 23 24.87 8.23 0.50
C GLY A 23 24.79 6.86 1.18
N LYS A 24 25.74 5.96 0.92
CA LYS A 24 25.82 4.67 1.62
C LYS A 24 26.70 4.82 2.87
N LYS A 25 26.07 5.11 4.00
CA LYS A 25 26.62 4.78 5.32
C LYS A 25 25.89 3.55 5.80
N GLU A 26 26.48 2.37 5.60
CA GLU A 26 26.05 1.18 6.31
C GLU A 26 27.24 0.30 6.67
N ALA A 27 27.16 -0.16 7.92
CA ALA A 27 28.15 -0.91 8.69
C ALA A 27 28.24 -2.37 8.18
N PRO A 28 29.15 -3.20 8.74
CA PRO A 28 29.72 -4.32 8.03
C PRO A 28 28.78 -5.54 7.92
N ALA A 29 29.11 -6.34 6.92
CA ALA A 29 28.48 -7.58 6.50
C ALA A 29 28.18 -8.57 7.65
N ALA A 30 26.96 -9.09 7.64
CA ALA A 30 26.61 -10.37 8.24
C ALA A 30 26.21 -11.33 7.11
N ALA A 31 26.91 -12.45 7.05
CA ALA A 31 26.77 -13.49 6.06
C ALA A 31 25.37 -14.12 6.05
N ALA A 32 24.92 -14.51 4.85
CA ALA A 32 23.74 -15.34 4.64
C ALA A 32 23.86 -16.69 5.36
N PRO A 33 22.76 -17.27 5.88
CA PRO A 33 22.70 -18.69 6.10
C PRO A 33 22.06 -19.37 4.88
N ALA A 34 22.77 -20.39 4.39
CA ALA A 34 22.29 -21.38 3.46
C ALA A 34 21.17 -22.25 4.07
N ALA A 35 20.39 -22.89 3.20
CA ALA A 35 19.27 -23.76 3.54
C ALA A 35 19.67 -25.00 4.38
N ALA A 36 18.85 -25.23 5.42
CA ALA A 36 18.43 -26.48 6.10
C ALA A 36 19.44 -27.59 6.44
N PRO A 37 19.28 -28.18 7.64
CA PRO A 37 18.83 -29.57 7.68
C PRO A 37 17.60 -29.79 8.57
N ALA A 38 16.89 -30.88 8.30
CA ALA A 38 15.65 -31.29 8.94
C ALA A 38 15.85 -32.00 10.30
N ALA A 39 14.78 -31.93 11.11
CA ALA A 39 14.36 -32.78 12.25
C ALA A 39 15.09 -32.61 13.60
N PRO A 40 14.42 -32.78 14.77
CA PRO A 40 13.22 -33.61 15.00
C PRO A 40 12.07 -32.97 15.81
N ALA A 41 10.86 -33.57 15.73
CA ALA A 41 9.83 -33.50 16.78
C ALA A 41 10.36 -34.21 18.06
N PRO A 42 9.97 -33.88 19.31
CA PRO A 42 8.59 -33.64 19.76
C PRO A 42 8.41 -32.62 20.92
N ALA A 43 7.16 -32.23 21.19
CA ALA A 43 6.52 -32.22 22.54
C ALA A 43 5.22 -31.38 22.52
N ALA A 44 4.07 -32.04 22.62
CA ALA A 44 2.93 -31.46 23.34
C ALA A 44 3.25 -31.54 24.86
N PRO A 45 2.64 -30.74 25.78
CA PRO A 45 1.45 -29.91 25.64
C PRO A 45 1.54 -28.51 26.30
N ALA A 46 0.63 -27.61 25.93
CA ALA A 46 -0.16 -26.80 26.87
C ALA A 46 -1.28 -26.13 26.07
N ALA A 47 -2.53 -26.49 26.37
CA ALA A 47 -3.68 -25.77 25.84
C ALA A 47 -3.56 -24.29 26.25
N PRO A 48 -3.60 -23.33 25.31
CA PRO A 48 -3.75 -21.94 25.69
C PRO A 48 -5.15 -21.79 26.31
N ALA A 49 -5.18 -21.21 27.51
CA ALA A 49 -6.41 -20.79 28.17
C ALA A 49 -7.27 -19.97 27.20
N PRO A 50 -8.62 -20.06 27.28
CA PRO A 50 -9.49 -19.30 26.38
C PRO A 50 -9.14 -17.82 26.47
N ALA A 51 -8.71 -17.24 25.35
CA ALA A 51 -8.55 -15.81 25.23
C ALA A 51 -9.90 -15.16 25.57
N ALA A 52 -9.88 -14.29 26.58
CA ALA A 52 -11.04 -13.50 26.96
C ALA A 52 -11.59 -12.80 25.71
N PRO A 53 -12.94 -12.75 25.54
CA PRO A 53 -13.53 -12.15 24.35
C PRO A 53 -13.02 -10.72 24.20
N ALA A 54 -12.41 -10.44 23.05
CA ALA A 54 -12.06 -9.10 22.65
C ALA A 54 -13.32 -8.24 22.72
N ALA A 55 -13.22 -7.11 23.43
CA ALA A 55 -14.31 -6.16 23.53
C ALA A 55 -14.79 -5.80 22.11
N PRO A 56 -16.12 -5.72 21.88
CA PRO A 56 -16.66 -5.47 20.55
C PRO A 56 -16.10 -4.17 20.00
N ALA A 57 -15.57 -4.23 18.79
CA ALA A 57 -15.22 -3.06 18.01
C ALA A 57 -16.44 -2.13 17.93
N PRO A 58 -16.27 -0.80 18.03
CA PRO A 58 -17.39 0.13 17.96
C PRO A 58 -18.13 -0.10 16.64
N ALA A 59 -19.45 -0.26 16.75
CA ALA A 59 -20.35 -0.42 15.62
C ALA A 59 -20.14 0.71 14.59
N PRO A 60 -20.30 0.44 13.28
CA PRO A 60 -20.20 1.46 12.25
C PRO A 60 -21.13 2.62 12.62
N ALA A 61 -20.55 3.83 12.65
CA ALA A 61 -21.32 5.02 12.96
C ALA A 61 -22.46 5.13 11.92
N LYS A 62 -23.70 5.10 12.41
CA LYS A 62 -24.90 5.33 11.63
C LYS A 62 -24.69 6.54 10.74
N PRO A 63 -24.96 6.48 9.42
CA PRO A 63 -24.76 7.62 8.53
C PRO A 63 -25.46 8.84 9.13
N VAL A 64 -24.66 9.82 9.54
CA VAL A 64 -25.21 11.11 9.94
C VAL A 64 -25.77 11.69 8.67
N ALA A 65 -27.09 11.78 8.58
CA ALA A 65 -27.76 12.44 7.49
C ALA A 65 -27.15 13.83 7.34
N ALA A 66 -26.44 14.06 6.24
CA ALA A 66 -25.84 15.34 5.95
C ALA A 66 -26.97 16.39 5.91
N ALA A 67 -26.77 17.51 6.62
CA ALA A 67 -27.64 18.67 6.49
C ALA A 67 -27.72 19.07 5.01
N PRO A 68 -28.85 19.64 4.54
CA PRO A 68 -28.97 20.05 3.14
C PRO A 68 -27.89 21.09 2.85
N VAL A 69 -26.91 20.68 2.07
CA VAL A 69 -25.90 21.56 1.48
C VAL A 69 -26.41 21.97 0.11
N ASP A 70 -26.23 23.24 -0.23
CA ASP A 70 -26.33 23.70 -1.62
C ASP A 70 -25.43 22.83 -2.52
N GLU A 71 -25.65 22.84 -3.84
CA GLU A 71 -24.88 22.02 -4.79
C GLU A 71 -23.37 22.15 -4.56
N VAL A 72 -22.73 21.05 -4.15
CA VAL A 72 -21.27 20.98 -3.96
C VAL A 72 -20.61 20.43 -5.23
N VAL A 73 -19.90 21.30 -5.96
CA VAL A 73 -19.16 20.89 -7.16
C VAL A 73 -17.67 20.79 -6.86
N PHE A 74 -17.14 19.56 -6.84
CA PHE A 74 -15.70 19.29 -6.72
C PHE A 74 -15.08 19.07 -8.10
N ARG A 75 -14.07 19.87 -8.45
CA ARG A 75 -13.32 19.76 -9.72
C ARG A 75 -11.90 19.30 -9.44
N LEU A 76 -11.49 18.19 -10.05
CA LEU A 76 -10.17 17.59 -9.89
C LEU A 76 -9.52 17.35 -11.26
N THR A 77 -8.24 17.71 -11.40
CA THR A 77 -7.44 17.35 -12.59
C THR A 77 -6.87 15.94 -12.43
N ASN A 78 -7.21 15.03 -13.34
CA ASN A 78 -6.77 13.63 -13.23
C ASN A 78 -5.29 13.40 -13.59
N GLY A 79 -4.69 14.31 -14.35
CA GLY A 79 -3.27 14.30 -14.72
C GLY A 79 -2.97 13.66 -16.07
N ALA A 80 -3.60 12.52 -16.37
CA ALA A 80 -3.56 11.88 -17.69
C ALA A 80 -4.93 11.24 -18.02
N GLU A 81 -5.13 10.92 -19.30
CA GLU A 81 -6.28 10.13 -19.74
C GLU A 81 -6.13 8.68 -19.29
N PRO A 82 -7.19 8.05 -18.76
CA PRO A 82 -7.17 6.63 -18.40
C PRO A 82 -7.13 5.75 -19.66
N GLU A 83 -6.32 4.69 -19.65
CA GLU A 83 -6.27 3.72 -20.76
C GLU A 83 -7.47 2.77 -20.76
N SER A 84 -7.99 2.44 -19.57
CA SER A 84 -9.16 1.59 -19.40
C SER A 84 -9.88 1.92 -18.09
N LEU A 85 -11.18 1.65 -18.04
CA LEU A 85 -12.00 1.70 -16.82
C LEU A 85 -12.50 0.32 -16.38
N ASP A 86 -12.14 -0.75 -17.10
CA ASP A 86 -12.38 -2.12 -16.65
C ASP A 86 -11.42 -2.41 -15.48
N PRO A 87 -11.93 -2.68 -14.25
CA PRO A 87 -11.07 -2.96 -13.10
C PRO A 87 -10.06 -4.08 -13.31
N ALA A 88 -10.35 -5.06 -14.18
CA ALA A 88 -9.43 -6.14 -14.49
C ALA A 88 -8.22 -5.71 -15.34
N LEU A 89 -8.29 -4.52 -15.95
CA LEU A 89 -7.28 -3.98 -16.86
C LEU A 89 -6.57 -2.73 -16.30
N VAL A 90 -7.05 -2.15 -15.20
CA VAL A 90 -6.46 -0.96 -14.59
C VAL A 90 -5.08 -1.27 -14.02
N GLN A 91 -4.08 -0.45 -14.36
CA GLN A 91 -2.69 -0.59 -13.88
C GLN A 91 -2.08 0.72 -13.34
N GLY A 92 -2.68 1.88 -13.65
CA GLY A 92 -2.13 3.19 -13.37
C GLY A 92 -2.88 3.98 -12.30
N VAL A 93 -2.23 5.07 -11.86
CA VAL A 93 -2.82 6.05 -10.94
C VAL A 93 -3.98 6.86 -11.56
N PRO A 94 -3.91 7.32 -12.83
CA PRO A 94 -5.02 8.05 -13.45
C PRO A 94 -6.35 7.27 -13.42
N GLU A 95 -6.30 5.97 -13.66
CA GLU A 95 -7.45 5.07 -13.60
C GLU A 95 -7.86 4.80 -12.15
N HIS A 96 -6.90 4.52 -11.26
CA HIS A 96 -7.17 4.17 -9.87
C HIS A 96 -7.96 5.27 -9.13
N ARG A 97 -7.70 6.55 -9.43
CA ARG A 97 -8.46 7.68 -8.85
C ARG A 97 -9.94 7.64 -9.22
N ILE A 98 -10.24 7.27 -10.46
CA ILE A 98 -11.62 7.15 -10.96
C ILE A 98 -12.25 5.88 -10.40
N TYR A 99 -11.51 4.76 -10.42
CA TYR A 99 -11.93 3.48 -9.85
C TYR A 99 -12.40 3.63 -8.40
N MET A 100 -11.59 4.27 -7.55
CA MET A 100 -11.92 4.51 -6.13
C MET A 100 -13.13 5.43 -5.93
N ALA A 101 -13.58 6.15 -6.95
CA ALA A 101 -14.75 7.03 -6.88
C ALA A 101 -16.05 6.35 -7.36
N ILE A 102 -15.96 5.28 -8.18
CA ILE A 102 -17.13 4.65 -8.81
C ILE A 102 -17.32 3.17 -8.44
N PHE A 103 -16.30 2.52 -7.89
CA PHE A 103 -16.35 1.13 -7.42
C PHE A 103 -15.96 1.04 -5.94
N GLU A 104 -16.45 -0.01 -5.28
CA GLU A 104 -16.11 -0.34 -3.90
C GLU A 104 -15.72 -1.82 -3.81
N GLY A 105 -14.62 -2.11 -3.10
CA GLY A 105 -14.14 -3.47 -2.87
C GLY A 105 -14.79 -4.14 -1.65
N LEU A 106 -14.43 -5.39 -1.38
CA LEU A 106 -14.87 -6.09 -0.16
C LEU A 106 -14.44 -5.35 1.11
N VAL A 107 -13.22 -4.81 1.07
CA VAL A 107 -12.64 -3.95 2.10
C VAL A 107 -12.21 -2.63 1.47
N ALA A 108 -12.22 -1.57 2.27
CA ALA A 108 -11.62 -0.28 1.93
C ALA A 108 -10.40 -0.01 2.83
N MET A 109 -9.67 1.07 2.53
CA MET A 109 -8.50 1.49 3.30
C MET A 109 -8.83 2.74 4.12
N ASP A 110 -8.53 2.72 5.42
CA ASP A 110 -8.62 3.91 6.26
C ASP A 110 -7.55 4.92 5.83
N PRO A 111 -7.92 6.14 5.39
CA PRO A 111 -6.94 7.13 4.92
C PRO A 111 -6.02 7.68 6.01
N LYS A 112 -6.35 7.49 7.30
CA LYS A 112 -5.52 7.94 8.44
C LYS A 112 -4.57 6.86 8.92
N THR A 113 -5.04 5.62 8.99
CA THR A 113 -4.28 4.52 9.60
C THR A 113 -3.70 3.54 8.58
N GLY A 114 -4.23 3.53 7.35
CA GLY A 114 -3.89 2.55 6.31
C GLY A 114 -4.45 1.15 6.55
N ASN A 115 -5.21 0.95 7.63
CA ASN A 115 -5.79 -0.34 7.95
C ASN A 115 -6.97 -0.68 7.03
N ALA A 116 -7.22 -1.98 6.85
CA ALA A 116 -8.42 -2.45 6.18
C ALA A 116 -9.66 -2.15 7.04
N ILE A 117 -10.68 -1.57 6.42
CA ILE A 117 -11.99 -1.30 7.01
C ILE A 117 -13.09 -1.98 6.17
N PRO A 118 -14.27 -2.26 6.73
CA PRO A 118 -15.40 -2.76 5.96
C PRO A 118 -15.70 -1.91 4.74
N GLY A 119 -15.88 -2.57 3.59
CA GLY A 119 -16.43 -2.02 2.37
C GLY A 119 -17.77 -2.71 2.07
N VAL A 120 -17.87 -3.36 0.91
CA VAL A 120 -19.05 -4.19 0.58
C VAL A 120 -19.23 -5.35 1.56
N ALA A 121 -18.15 -5.90 2.14
CA ALA A 121 -18.24 -6.89 3.20
C ALA A 121 -18.30 -6.20 4.57
N GLU A 122 -19.38 -6.44 5.31
CA GLU A 122 -19.58 -5.87 6.66
C GLU A 122 -18.59 -6.44 7.70
N SER A 123 -18.17 -7.70 7.50
CA SER A 123 -17.17 -8.37 8.34
C SER A 123 -16.50 -9.52 7.58
N TRP A 124 -15.36 -9.96 8.09
CA TRP A 124 -14.64 -11.14 7.62
C TRP A 124 -13.93 -11.81 8.79
N THR A 125 -13.66 -13.10 8.64
CA THR A 125 -12.89 -13.91 9.59
C THR A 125 -11.86 -14.72 8.83
N SER A 126 -10.65 -14.85 9.39
CA SER A 126 -9.61 -15.73 8.87
C SER A 126 -9.59 -17.04 9.66
N ASN A 127 -9.29 -18.15 9.00
CA ASN A 127 -9.03 -19.44 9.64
C ASN A 127 -7.61 -19.51 10.22
N GLU A 128 -7.36 -20.55 11.04
CA GLU A 128 -6.04 -20.78 11.66
C GLU A 128 -4.94 -21.04 10.63
N ASP A 129 -5.28 -21.69 9.51
CA ASP A 129 -4.33 -22.05 8.46
C ASP A 129 -4.02 -20.89 7.48
N GLY A 130 -4.79 -19.80 7.52
CA GLY A 130 -4.61 -18.64 6.64
C GLY A 130 -4.92 -18.91 5.15
N THR A 131 -5.76 -19.91 4.86
CA THR A 131 -6.16 -20.33 3.50
C THR A 131 -7.63 -20.12 3.22
#